data_AF-A0AAJ6ZYH7-F1
#
_entry.id   AF-A0AAJ6ZYH7-F1
#
_cell.length_a   1.000
_cell.length_b   1.000
_cell.length_c   1.000
_cell.angle_alpha   90.00
_cell.angle_beta   90.00
_cell.angle_gamma   90.00
#
_symmetry.space_group_name_H-M   'P 1'
#
loop_
_entity.id
_entity.type
_entity.pdbx_description
1 polymer ?
#
loop_
_entity_poly.entity_id
_entity_poly.type
_entity_poly.pdbx_seq_one_letter_code
_entity_poly.pdbx_strand_id
1 'polypeptide(L)'
;MKENVTDRLEHSDVLLPQEKVQNGEIFVIKHDDPENPEFRCDHLAYGDAVFAMVVAAPLVVGMWRSSWGIMELHRDMFPYAQIYLLGIIIHISFALIRSYLISRSRPTSEEANRRSRWIRERLLSRIYGYIFILSCIMHWRGGWGLFDMLVAAIIPDNDDPHRPVLIAALTVFLYSCVVALRSARNLLACPYFVYTDGKVETYQFETRFRRKTSREMALYVLDCIFSVTVVGSLVVFVWRGSWALLDIFLYPDDQVRSFWTSLVGGYVVVLVTFALQVPMRWAAARLHGAPRLLLVDVYHLMSFVATVNVWRGVWGLLDVYYFPDRPKFSNWSIHIISLTLLILLNCSNSILVRGVYIDAEEPAGDCVVFPCHYLRLFFHKERTKKRHSRVLAAAALAAARKTEEASMLQTPEEKV
;
A
#
# COMPACT_ATOMS: atom_id res chain seq x y z
N MET A 1 62.01 -7.09 10.81
CA MET A 1 60.78 -6.32 10.58
C MET A 1 60.10 -6.91 9.35
N LYS A 2 59.31 -7.98 9.57
CA LYS A 2 58.57 -8.70 8.53
C LYS A 2 57.12 -8.21 8.61
N GLU A 3 56.70 -7.41 7.65
CA GLU A 3 55.28 -7.10 7.45
C GLU A 3 54.63 -8.26 6.69
N ASN A 4 53.58 -8.82 7.27
CA ASN A 4 52.82 -9.95 6.76
C ASN A 4 51.97 -9.52 5.55
N VAL A 5 52.13 -10.23 4.44
CA VAL A 5 51.40 -10.05 3.17
C VAL A 5 49.97 -10.61 3.24
N THR A 6 49.55 -11.17 4.38
CA THR A 6 48.20 -11.70 4.62
C THR A 6 47.10 -10.64 4.82
N ASP A 7 47.44 -9.37 5.07
CA ASP A 7 46.44 -8.30 5.28
C ASP A 7 45.86 -7.68 4.00
N ARG A 8 46.36 -8.04 2.81
CA ARG A 8 45.87 -7.46 1.55
C ARG A 8 44.77 -8.28 0.84
N LEU A 9 44.38 -9.43 1.40
CA LEU A 9 43.38 -10.32 0.77
C LEU A 9 42.02 -10.36 1.50
N GLU A 10 41.86 -9.65 2.62
CA GLU A 10 40.55 -9.49 3.30
C GLU A 10 39.82 -8.17 2.95
N HIS A 11 40.40 -7.32 2.11
CA HIS A 11 39.84 -6.01 1.77
C HIS A 11 39.25 -5.89 0.35
N SER A 12 39.07 -6.99 -0.37
CA SER A 12 38.25 -6.98 -1.60
C SER A 12 36.77 -7.18 -1.27
N ASP A 13 36.21 -6.21 -0.53
CA ASP A 13 34.81 -5.85 -0.73
C ASP A 13 34.67 -5.50 -2.20
N VAL A 14 34.22 -6.46 -3.01
CA VAL A 14 33.71 -6.23 -4.35
C VAL A 14 32.53 -5.29 -4.16
N LEU A 15 32.85 -4.00 -4.28
CA LEU A 15 31.94 -2.89 -4.43
C LEU A 15 30.86 -3.32 -5.42
N LEU A 16 29.71 -3.71 -4.87
CA LEU A 16 28.45 -3.57 -5.58
C LEU A 16 28.45 -2.16 -6.17
N PRO A 17 28.04 -1.95 -7.42
CA PRO A 17 27.49 -0.67 -7.78
C PRO A 17 26.34 -0.46 -6.79
N GLN A 18 26.59 0.32 -5.74
CA GLN A 18 25.53 0.98 -5.03
C GLN A 18 24.90 1.88 -6.08
N GLU A 19 23.91 1.35 -6.81
CA GLU A 19 22.90 2.17 -7.44
C GLU A 19 22.44 3.12 -6.35
N LYS A 20 22.82 4.39 -6.53
CA LYS A 20 22.41 5.48 -5.68
C LYS A 20 20.91 5.32 -5.49
N VAL A 21 20.50 5.03 -4.27
CA VAL A 21 19.11 5.20 -3.83
C VAL A 21 18.87 6.72 -3.76
N GLN A 22 18.81 7.33 -4.94
CA GLN A 22 18.43 8.71 -5.16
C GLN A 22 16.99 8.67 -5.64
N ASN A 23 16.10 9.10 -4.75
CA ASN A 23 14.68 9.38 -4.98
C ASN A 23 13.82 8.15 -5.25
N GLY A 24 12.92 7.87 -4.30
CA GLY A 24 11.55 7.36 -4.41
C GLY A 24 10.98 6.85 -5.75
N GLU A 25 11.76 6.18 -6.59
CA GLU A 25 11.25 5.45 -7.73
C GLU A 25 10.51 4.23 -7.16
N ILE A 26 9.19 4.28 -7.28
CA ILE A 26 8.36 3.09 -7.41
C ILE A 26 9.16 2.12 -8.27
N PHE A 27 9.38 0.89 -7.79
CA PHE A 27 10.09 -0.15 -8.52
C PHE A 27 9.49 -0.32 -9.93
N VAL A 28 9.97 0.46 -10.89
CA VAL A 28 9.84 0.16 -12.30
C VAL A 28 10.86 -0.94 -12.50
N ILE A 29 10.40 -2.18 -12.43
CA ILE A 29 11.18 -3.30 -12.94
C ILE A 29 11.50 -2.92 -14.37
N LYS A 30 12.76 -2.51 -14.64
CA LYS A 30 13.24 -2.25 -15.99
C LYS A 30 12.88 -3.47 -16.83
N HIS A 31 12.15 -3.21 -17.90
CA HIS A 31 11.43 -4.23 -18.65
C HIS A 31 12.33 -5.18 -19.45
N ASP A 32 13.64 -4.94 -19.49
CA ASP A 32 14.55 -5.69 -20.35
C ASP A 32 15.83 -6.10 -19.58
N ASP A 33 15.85 -7.35 -19.13
CA ASP A 33 17.11 -8.09 -18.92
C ASP A 33 17.37 -8.84 -20.24
N PRO A 34 18.28 -8.36 -21.12
CA PRO A 34 18.44 -8.86 -22.49
C PRO A 34 18.95 -10.31 -22.58
N GLU A 35 19.32 -10.94 -21.46
CA GLU A 35 19.92 -12.27 -21.43
C GLU A 35 18.93 -13.44 -21.31
N ASN A 36 17.59 -13.21 -21.22
CA ASN A 36 16.67 -14.36 -21.11
C ASN A 36 15.24 -14.12 -21.66
N PRO A 37 14.92 -14.59 -22.89
CA PRO A 37 13.66 -14.30 -23.57
C PRO A 37 12.47 -15.18 -23.15
N GLU A 38 12.62 -16.16 -22.25
CA GLU A 38 11.62 -17.22 -22.04
C GLU A 38 10.48 -16.93 -21.05
N PHE A 39 10.41 -15.76 -20.42
CA PHE A 39 9.31 -15.46 -19.48
C PHE A 39 8.79 -14.03 -19.65
N ARG A 40 7.82 -13.85 -20.57
CA ARG A 40 7.13 -12.56 -20.74
C ARG A 40 6.49 -12.13 -19.41
N CYS A 41 6.92 -10.97 -18.91
CA CYS A 41 6.40 -10.29 -17.72
C CYS A 41 4.87 -10.02 -17.77
N ASP A 42 4.25 -10.14 -18.94
CA ASP A 42 2.84 -9.84 -19.18
C ASP A 42 1.90 -10.84 -18.48
N HIS A 43 2.22 -12.14 -18.49
CA HIS A 43 1.38 -13.15 -17.83
C HIS A 43 1.33 -12.97 -16.31
N LEU A 44 2.43 -12.51 -15.71
CA LEU A 44 2.49 -12.20 -14.28
C LEU A 44 1.69 -10.95 -13.91
N ALA A 45 1.52 -10.00 -14.84
CA ALA A 45 0.69 -8.82 -14.61
C ALA A 45 -0.81 -9.18 -14.48
N TYR A 46 -1.30 -10.12 -15.28
CA TYR A 46 -2.65 -10.66 -15.11
C TYR A 46 -2.79 -11.43 -13.80
N GLY A 47 -1.78 -12.24 -13.45
CA GLY A 47 -1.73 -12.93 -12.16
C GLY A 47 -1.76 -11.97 -10.96
N ASP A 48 -1.05 -10.84 -11.06
CA ASP A 48 -1.06 -9.79 -10.03
C ASP A 48 -2.45 -9.18 -9.85
N ALA A 49 -3.14 -8.88 -10.96
CA ALA A 49 -4.49 -8.35 -10.92
C ALA A 49 -5.46 -9.37 -10.29
N VAL A 50 -5.38 -10.65 -10.67
CA VAL A 50 -6.20 -11.72 -10.10
C VAL A 50 -5.94 -11.88 -8.59
N PHE A 51 -4.67 -11.89 -8.17
CA PHE A 51 -4.31 -11.94 -6.76
C PHE A 51 -4.86 -10.74 -5.99
N ALA A 52 -4.74 -9.53 -6.55
CA ALA A 52 -5.25 -8.31 -5.95
C ALA A 52 -6.78 -8.37 -5.78
N MET A 53 -7.50 -8.82 -6.81
CA MET A 53 -8.96 -8.89 -6.81
C MET A 53 -9.53 -9.97 -5.90
N VAL A 54 -8.99 -11.19 -5.96
CA VAL A 54 -9.61 -12.38 -5.33
C VAL A 54 -9.05 -12.67 -3.94
N VAL A 55 -7.81 -12.25 -3.67
CA VAL A 55 -7.13 -12.56 -2.40
C VAL A 55 -6.92 -11.30 -1.57
N ALA A 56 -6.21 -10.30 -2.10
CA ALA A 56 -5.82 -9.14 -1.30
C ALA A 56 -7.04 -8.27 -0.93
N ALA A 57 -7.89 -7.92 -1.91
CA ALA A 57 -9.02 -7.02 -1.67
C ALA A 57 -10.03 -7.59 -0.66
N PRO A 58 -10.49 -8.86 -0.75
CA PRO A 58 -11.43 -9.39 0.24
C PRO A 58 -10.87 -9.45 1.66
N LEU A 59 -9.58 -9.78 1.82
CA LEU A 59 -8.94 -9.80 3.12
C LEU A 59 -8.74 -8.38 3.68
N VAL A 60 -8.36 -7.40 2.84
CA VAL A 60 -8.25 -6.01 3.26
C VAL A 60 -9.61 -5.47 3.71
N VAL A 61 -10.65 -5.66 2.90
CA VAL A 61 -12.02 -5.23 3.25
C VAL A 61 -12.49 -5.96 4.51
N GLY A 62 -12.24 -7.27 4.64
CA GLY A 62 -12.58 -8.05 5.82
C GLY A 62 -11.97 -7.49 7.10
N MET A 63 -10.69 -7.11 7.06
CA MET A 63 -9.99 -6.48 8.19
C MET A 63 -10.57 -5.10 8.56
N TRP A 64 -10.91 -4.29 7.56
CA TRP A 64 -11.55 -2.98 7.77
C TRP A 64 -12.95 -3.14 8.37
N ARG A 65 -13.78 -3.99 7.76
CA ARG A 65 -15.14 -4.30 8.21
C ARG A 65 -15.16 -4.80 9.64
N SER A 66 -14.32 -5.78 9.98
CA SER A 66 -14.31 -6.32 11.36
C SER A 66 -13.90 -5.28 12.38
N SER A 67 -12.83 -4.55 12.12
CA SER A 67 -12.31 -3.56 13.06
C SER A 67 -13.33 -2.47 13.30
N TRP A 68 -13.99 -2.01 12.22
CA TRP A 68 -15.10 -1.08 12.29
C TRP A 68 -16.26 -1.66 13.09
N GLY A 69 -16.66 -2.90 12.81
CA GLY A 69 -17.72 -3.59 13.55
C GLY A 69 -17.41 -3.79 15.03
N ILE A 70 -16.14 -4.00 15.42
CA ILE A 70 -15.73 -4.02 16.82
C ILE A 70 -15.94 -2.66 17.47
N MET A 71 -15.52 -1.57 16.80
CA MET A 71 -15.77 -0.21 17.29
C MET A 71 -17.29 0.09 17.37
N GLU A 72 -18.07 -0.46 16.43
CA GLU A 72 -19.52 -0.34 16.39
C GLU A 72 -20.22 -1.05 17.56
N LEU A 73 -19.69 -2.19 17.99
CA LEU A 73 -20.18 -2.90 19.18
C LEU A 73 -19.86 -2.16 20.49
N HIS A 74 -19.00 -1.13 20.41
CA HIS A 74 -18.48 -0.38 21.53
C HIS A 74 -18.60 1.15 21.30
N ARG A 75 -19.70 1.62 20.70
CA ARG A 75 -19.88 3.02 20.28
C ARG A 75 -19.56 4.04 21.36
N ASP A 76 -19.90 3.76 22.62
CA ASP A 76 -19.65 4.66 23.75
C ASP A 76 -18.15 4.89 24.01
N MET A 77 -17.31 3.89 23.71
CA MET A 77 -15.85 4.01 23.78
C MET A 77 -15.24 4.64 22.52
N PHE A 78 -15.97 4.63 21.40
CA PHE A 78 -15.51 5.11 20.10
C PHE A 78 -16.42 6.20 19.50
N PRO A 79 -16.62 7.34 20.19
CA PRO A 79 -17.41 8.45 19.66
C PRO A 79 -16.69 9.12 18.48
N TYR A 80 -17.47 9.51 17.46
CA TYR A 80 -16.96 9.83 16.12
C TYR A 80 -15.89 10.94 16.10
N ALA A 81 -16.13 12.07 16.77
CA ALA A 81 -15.19 13.20 16.76
C ALA A 81 -13.85 12.84 17.43
N GLN A 82 -13.89 12.09 18.53
CA GLN A 82 -12.73 11.73 19.32
C GLN A 82 -11.86 10.71 18.57
N ILE A 83 -12.47 9.69 17.97
CA ILE A 83 -11.72 8.71 17.18
C ILE A 83 -11.19 9.32 15.88
N TYR A 84 -11.92 10.28 15.29
CA TYR A 84 -11.45 11.04 14.13
C TYR A 84 -10.15 11.77 14.46
N LEU A 85 -10.15 12.55 15.54
CA LEU A 85 -8.98 13.30 16.01
C LEU A 85 -7.84 12.38 16.46
N LEU A 86 -8.14 11.31 17.20
CA LEU A 86 -7.14 10.34 17.64
C LEU A 86 -6.46 9.65 16.46
N GLY A 87 -7.25 9.23 15.46
CA GLY A 87 -6.74 8.66 14.21
C GLY A 87 -5.78 9.60 13.50
N ILE A 88 -6.17 10.87 13.34
CA ILE A 88 -5.33 11.93 12.75
C ILE A 88 -4.05 12.15 13.54
N ILE A 89 -4.12 12.27 14.87
CA ILE A 89 -2.96 12.52 15.73
C ILE A 89 -1.93 11.39 15.63
N ILE A 90 -2.38 10.13 15.67
CA ILE A 90 -1.50 8.97 15.53
C ILE A 90 -0.85 8.95 14.14
N HIS A 91 -1.63 9.21 13.08
CA HIS A 91 -1.12 9.24 11.71
C HIS A 91 -0.08 10.36 11.51
N ILE A 92 -0.35 11.58 11.99
CA ILE A 92 0.62 12.69 11.96
C ILE A 92 1.87 12.32 12.75
N SER A 93 1.72 11.73 13.93
CA SER A 93 2.85 11.29 14.74
C SER A 93 3.73 10.29 13.98
N PHE A 94 3.11 9.32 13.31
CA PHE A 94 3.81 8.36 12.45
C PHE A 94 4.46 9.01 11.22
N ALA A 95 3.83 10.02 10.63
CA ALA A 95 4.43 10.81 9.54
C ALA A 95 5.66 11.58 10.02
N LEU A 96 5.63 12.15 11.23
CA LEU A 96 6.76 12.89 11.78
C LEU A 96 7.95 11.98 12.09
N ILE A 97 7.72 10.81 12.69
CA ILE A 97 8.80 9.90 13.10
C ILE A 97 9.26 8.94 11.98
N ARG A 98 8.61 8.92 10.81
CA ARG A 98 8.89 7.94 9.73
C ARG A 98 10.36 7.87 9.34
N SER A 99 11.02 9.02 9.19
CA SER A 99 12.42 9.10 8.77
C SER A 99 13.36 8.44 9.78
N TYR A 100 13.06 8.61 11.07
CA TYR A 100 13.77 7.97 12.16
C TYR A 100 13.51 6.45 12.20
N LEU A 101 12.26 6.02 12.01
CA LEU A 101 11.93 4.59 11.96
C LEU A 101 12.64 3.89 10.80
N ILE A 102 12.72 4.56 9.64
CA ILE A 102 13.46 4.06 8.47
C ILE A 102 14.94 3.96 8.76
N SER A 103 15.58 5.02 9.28
CA SER A 103 17.02 5.02 9.57
C SER A 103 17.38 3.94 10.58
N ARG A 104 16.58 3.78 11.64
CA ARG A 104 16.72 2.73 12.67
C ARG A 104 16.59 1.32 12.09
N SER A 105 15.74 1.12 11.08
CA SER A 105 15.51 -0.21 10.49
C SER A 105 16.65 -0.69 9.59
N ARG A 106 17.53 0.22 9.15
CA ARG A 106 18.68 -0.10 8.29
C ARG A 106 19.78 -0.79 9.10
N PRO A 107 20.36 -1.89 8.60
CA PRO A 107 21.43 -2.58 9.31
C PRO A 107 22.70 -1.72 9.36
N THR A 108 23.21 -1.48 10.57
CA THR A 108 24.58 -1.00 10.82
C THR A 108 25.56 -2.17 10.82
N SER A 109 26.79 -1.93 10.35
CA SER A 109 27.89 -2.89 10.22
C SER A 109 28.30 -3.52 11.57
N GLU A 110 28.16 -2.77 12.68
CA GLU A 110 28.83 -3.04 13.95
C GLU A 110 28.05 -3.92 14.96
N GLU A 111 26.79 -4.26 14.69
CA GLU A 111 25.97 -4.91 15.72
C GLU A 111 26.13 -6.45 15.73
N ALA A 112 26.78 -6.96 16.78
CA ALA A 112 27.20 -8.35 16.98
C ALA A 112 26.11 -9.44 16.95
N ASN A 113 24.81 -9.11 17.11
CA ASN A 113 23.74 -10.11 17.20
C ASN A 113 22.61 -9.94 16.16
N ARG A 114 22.86 -10.46 14.95
CA ARG A 114 21.98 -10.37 13.76
C ARG A 114 20.58 -10.97 13.99
N ARG A 115 20.45 -12.05 14.76
CA ARG A 115 19.17 -12.76 15.00
C ARG A 115 18.25 -11.97 15.93
N SER A 116 18.77 -11.48 17.05
CA SER A 116 17.99 -10.68 18.02
C SER A 116 17.42 -9.42 17.37
N ARG A 117 18.25 -8.70 16.59
CA ARG A 117 17.81 -7.53 15.83
C ARG A 117 16.68 -7.88 14.86
N TRP A 118 16.81 -8.98 14.10
CA TRP A 118 15.78 -9.39 13.15
C TRP A 118 14.43 -9.64 13.83
N ILE A 119 14.42 -10.37 14.96
CA ILE A 119 13.19 -10.63 15.73
C ILE A 119 12.59 -9.32 16.24
N ARG A 120 13.42 -8.45 16.83
CA ARG A 120 13.00 -7.14 17.35
C ARG A 120 12.37 -6.28 16.27
N GLU A 121 13.03 -6.12 15.12
CA GLU A 121 12.50 -5.34 14.00
C GLU A 121 11.20 -5.94 13.46
N ARG A 122 11.11 -7.27 13.38
CA ARG A 122 9.90 -7.94 12.94
C ARG A 122 8.74 -7.62 13.89
N LEU A 123 8.94 -7.74 15.19
CA LEU A 123 7.91 -7.43 16.19
C LEU A 123 7.51 -5.95 16.16
N LEU A 124 8.47 -5.04 16.14
CA LEU A 124 8.22 -3.59 16.11
C LEU A 124 7.47 -3.17 14.83
N SER A 125 7.85 -3.71 13.67
CA SER A 125 7.15 -3.45 12.40
C SER A 125 5.69 -3.91 12.44
N ARG A 126 5.39 -5.04 13.10
CA ARG A 126 4.04 -5.58 13.26
C ARG A 126 3.19 -4.76 14.23
N ILE A 127 3.74 -4.38 15.38
CA ILE A 127 3.06 -3.51 16.35
C ILE A 127 2.76 -2.15 15.71
N TYR A 128 3.77 -1.54 15.06
CA TYR A 128 3.60 -0.29 14.32
C TYR A 128 2.50 -0.41 13.27
N GLY A 129 2.55 -1.44 12.43
CA GLY A 129 1.57 -1.68 11.37
C GLY A 129 0.15 -1.81 11.93
N TYR A 130 -0.02 -2.57 13.02
CA TYR A 130 -1.34 -2.75 13.65
C TYR A 130 -1.89 -1.45 14.26
N ILE A 131 -1.07 -0.69 14.98
CA ILE A 131 -1.48 0.62 15.50
C ILE A 131 -1.86 1.56 14.35
N PHE A 132 -1.11 1.53 13.26
CA PHE A 132 -1.39 2.36 12.10
C PHE A 132 -2.70 1.96 11.41
N ILE A 133 -2.97 0.66 11.29
CA ILE A 133 -4.26 0.14 10.78
C ILE A 133 -5.42 0.70 11.62
N LEU A 134 -5.34 0.58 12.95
CA LEU A 134 -6.37 1.11 13.86
C LEU A 134 -6.52 2.62 13.72
N SER A 135 -5.42 3.36 13.60
CA SER A 135 -5.42 4.82 13.37
C SER A 135 -6.14 5.20 12.07
N CYS A 136 -5.88 4.49 10.96
CA CYS A 136 -6.60 4.68 9.71
C CYS A 136 -8.10 4.43 9.88
N ILE A 137 -8.48 3.30 10.48
CA ILE A 137 -9.90 2.94 10.67
C ILE A 137 -10.62 3.94 11.59
N MET A 138 -9.97 4.43 12.64
CA MET A 138 -10.53 5.47 13.52
C MET A 138 -10.72 6.81 12.78
N HIS A 139 -9.75 7.22 11.96
CA HIS A 139 -9.86 8.41 11.11
C HIS A 139 -11.04 8.28 10.13
N TRP A 140 -11.19 7.12 9.50
CA TRP A 140 -12.29 6.88 8.56
C TRP A 140 -13.65 6.77 9.24
N ARG A 141 -13.78 5.96 10.30
CA ARG A 141 -15.04 5.81 11.05
C ARG A 141 -15.49 7.10 11.68
N GLY A 142 -14.57 7.83 12.30
CA GLY A 142 -14.86 9.16 12.83
C GLY A 142 -15.33 10.11 11.73
N GLY A 143 -14.67 10.10 10.57
CA GLY A 143 -15.01 10.99 9.46
C GLY A 143 -16.37 10.65 8.83
N TRP A 144 -16.68 9.36 8.68
CA TRP A 144 -17.99 8.91 8.20
C TRP A 144 -19.11 9.38 9.14
N GLY A 145 -18.92 9.20 10.45
CA GLY A 145 -19.87 9.68 11.45
C GLY A 145 -20.03 11.21 11.45
N LEU A 146 -18.93 11.96 11.31
CA LEU A 146 -18.98 13.43 11.23
C LEU A 146 -19.72 13.91 9.96
N PHE A 147 -19.49 13.26 8.82
CA PHE A 147 -20.22 13.54 7.58
C PHE A 147 -21.72 13.29 7.76
N ASP A 148 -22.09 12.16 8.36
CA ASP A 148 -23.50 11.80 8.60
C ASP A 148 -24.17 12.75 9.59
N MET A 149 -23.46 13.15 10.65
CA MET A 149 -23.93 14.17 11.59
C MET A 149 -24.13 15.53 10.93
N LEU A 150 -23.27 15.93 9.99
CA LEU A 150 -23.44 17.18 9.23
C LEU A 150 -24.70 17.12 8.37
N VAL A 151 -24.89 16.03 7.62
CA VAL A 151 -26.10 15.84 6.79
C VAL A 151 -27.36 15.85 7.68
N ALA A 152 -27.35 15.13 8.79
CA ALA A 152 -28.46 15.08 9.74
C ALA A 152 -28.71 16.43 10.45
N ALA A 153 -27.69 17.25 10.64
CA ALA A 153 -27.87 18.59 11.21
C ALA A 153 -28.53 19.57 10.22
N ILE A 154 -28.30 19.40 8.92
CA ILE A 154 -28.89 20.25 7.87
C ILE A 154 -30.29 19.76 7.50
N ILE A 155 -30.44 18.45 7.27
CA ILE A 155 -31.71 17.78 6.94
C ILE A 155 -31.89 16.61 7.91
N PRO A 156 -32.60 16.84 9.05
CA PRO A 156 -32.76 15.83 10.10
C PRO A 156 -33.66 14.66 9.70
N ASP A 157 -34.63 14.89 8.81
CA ASP A 157 -35.51 13.85 8.32
C ASP A 157 -34.79 12.96 7.31
N ASN A 158 -34.75 11.66 7.57
CA ASN A 158 -34.07 10.69 6.71
C ASN A 158 -34.82 10.44 5.41
N ASP A 159 -36.14 10.65 5.41
CA ASP A 159 -37.02 10.39 4.26
C ASP A 159 -37.20 11.64 3.38
N ASP A 160 -36.54 12.75 3.72
CA ASP A 160 -36.59 13.96 2.93
C ASP A 160 -35.97 13.74 1.53
N PRO A 161 -36.69 14.03 0.44
CA PRO A 161 -36.21 13.81 -0.92
C PRO A 161 -35.00 14.68 -1.31
N HIS A 162 -34.70 15.75 -0.56
CA HIS A 162 -33.52 16.60 -0.78
C HIS A 162 -32.28 16.05 -0.10
N ARG A 163 -32.40 15.09 0.83
CA ARG A 163 -31.26 14.52 1.54
C ARG A 163 -30.24 13.85 0.60
N PRO A 164 -30.64 13.02 -0.38
CA PRO A 164 -29.71 12.48 -1.38
C PRO A 164 -29.05 13.57 -2.23
N VAL A 165 -29.77 14.66 -2.53
CA VAL A 165 -29.25 15.81 -3.29
C VAL A 165 -28.17 16.54 -2.50
N LEU A 166 -28.38 16.76 -1.20
CA LEU A 166 -27.35 17.33 -0.32
C LEU A 166 -26.10 16.45 -0.26
N ILE A 167 -26.26 15.14 -0.08
CA ILE A 167 -25.14 14.18 -0.07
C ILE A 167 -24.38 14.24 -1.41
N ALA A 168 -25.10 14.24 -2.53
CA ALA A 168 -24.50 14.35 -3.86
C ALA A 168 -23.74 15.66 -4.05
N ALA A 169 -24.34 16.79 -3.67
CA ALA A 169 -23.70 18.11 -3.76
C ALA A 169 -22.42 18.19 -2.92
N LEU A 170 -22.46 17.72 -1.66
CA LEU A 170 -21.29 17.63 -0.80
C LEU A 170 -20.22 16.73 -1.41
N THR A 171 -20.61 15.55 -1.90
CA THR A 171 -19.67 14.58 -2.50
C THR A 171 -18.97 15.17 -3.73
N VAL A 172 -19.71 15.81 -4.64
CA VAL A 172 -19.16 16.46 -5.84
C VAL A 172 -18.26 17.63 -5.47
N PHE A 173 -18.66 18.45 -4.50
CA PHE A 173 -17.82 19.55 -4.00
C PHE A 173 -16.49 19.04 -3.43
N LEU A 174 -16.54 18.04 -2.54
CA LEU A 174 -15.35 17.44 -1.93
C LEU A 174 -14.46 16.75 -2.97
N TYR A 175 -15.05 16.06 -3.94
CA TYR A 175 -14.32 15.46 -5.06
C TYR A 175 -13.64 16.54 -5.92
N SER A 176 -14.32 17.66 -6.18
CA SER A 176 -13.73 18.80 -6.89
C SER A 176 -12.53 19.38 -6.14
N CYS A 177 -12.58 19.44 -4.80
CA CYS A 177 -11.41 19.81 -3.99
C CYS A 177 -10.26 18.81 -4.14
N VAL A 178 -10.54 17.50 -4.18
CA VAL A 178 -9.51 16.46 -4.41
C VAL A 178 -8.84 16.64 -5.77
N VAL A 179 -9.63 16.86 -6.83
CA VAL A 179 -9.12 17.11 -8.19
C VAL A 179 -8.30 18.41 -8.25
N ALA A 180 -8.77 19.48 -7.61
CA ALA A 180 -8.05 20.76 -7.54
C ALA A 180 -6.68 20.61 -6.83
N LEU A 181 -6.58 19.70 -5.86
CA LEU A 181 -5.32 19.38 -5.17
C LEU A 181 -4.42 18.43 -5.96
N ARG A 182 -4.88 17.89 -7.10
CA ARG A 182 -4.26 16.83 -7.89
C ARG A 182 -4.03 15.57 -7.06
N SER A 183 -5.07 15.13 -6.35
CA SER A 183 -5.02 14.03 -5.40
C SER A 183 -6.07 12.92 -5.67
N ALA A 184 -6.68 12.85 -6.85
CA ALA A 184 -7.71 11.87 -7.22
C ALA A 184 -7.24 10.42 -7.08
N ARG A 185 -5.98 10.09 -7.40
CA ARG A 185 -5.43 8.74 -7.20
C ARG A 185 -5.48 8.26 -5.75
N ASN A 186 -5.48 9.17 -4.77
CA ASN A 186 -5.54 8.83 -3.35
C ASN A 186 -6.91 8.29 -2.92
N LEU A 187 -7.94 8.39 -3.77
CA LEU A 187 -9.23 7.75 -3.55
C LEU A 187 -9.19 6.25 -3.81
N LEU A 188 -8.17 5.73 -4.49
CA LEU A 188 -8.10 4.31 -4.79
C LEU A 188 -7.83 3.48 -3.52
N ALA A 189 -8.21 2.21 -3.59
CA ALA A 189 -7.92 1.19 -2.59
C ALA A 189 -7.60 -0.13 -3.30
N CYS A 190 -7.29 -1.19 -2.55
CA CYS A 190 -7.29 -2.55 -3.09
C CYS A 190 -8.63 -2.82 -3.80
N PRO A 191 -8.70 -3.33 -5.05
CA PRO A 191 -7.70 -4.14 -5.75
C PRO A 191 -6.70 -3.35 -6.64
N TYR A 192 -6.70 -2.02 -6.62
CA TYR A 192 -5.81 -1.22 -7.49
C TYR A 192 -4.41 -1.01 -6.91
N PHE A 193 -4.18 -1.37 -5.65
CA PHE A 193 -2.84 -1.45 -5.09
C PHE A 193 -2.70 -2.62 -4.14
N VAL A 194 -1.52 -3.23 -4.18
CA VAL A 194 -1.11 -4.28 -3.26
C VAL A 194 0.34 -4.00 -2.84
N TYR A 195 0.52 -3.74 -1.55
CA TYR A 195 1.82 -3.46 -0.98
C TYR A 195 2.33 -4.69 -0.23
N THR A 196 3.53 -5.14 -0.58
CA THR A 196 4.20 -6.21 0.16
C THR A 196 4.74 -5.70 1.49
N ASP A 197 4.78 -6.57 2.49
CA ASP A 197 5.47 -6.23 3.74
C ASP A 197 6.98 -6.26 3.52
N GLY A 198 7.66 -5.27 4.10
CA GLY A 198 9.11 -5.14 4.05
C GLY A 198 9.57 -4.05 5.01
N LYS A 199 10.86 -4.02 5.34
CA LYS A 199 11.38 -3.14 6.41
C LYS A 199 11.23 -1.66 6.06
N VAL A 200 11.57 -1.28 4.84
CA VAL A 200 11.51 0.11 4.38
C VAL A 200 10.08 0.44 3.96
N GLU A 201 9.46 -0.51 3.27
CA GLU A 201 8.10 -0.45 2.77
C GLU A 201 7.06 -0.29 3.89
N THR A 202 7.38 -0.69 5.13
CA THR A 202 6.47 -0.52 6.28
C THR A 202 6.36 0.93 6.74
N TYR A 203 7.47 1.68 6.70
CA TYR A 203 7.55 3.03 7.25
C TYR A 203 7.52 4.13 6.18
N GLN A 204 7.79 3.78 4.93
CA GLN A 204 7.85 4.74 3.85
C GLN A 204 6.46 5.02 3.27
N PHE A 205 6.11 6.29 3.25
CA PHE A 205 4.98 6.85 2.52
C PHE A 205 5.29 8.31 2.21
N GLU A 206 4.69 8.85 1.16
CA GLU A 206 4.94 10.22 0.69
C GLU A 206 4.01 11.24 1.37
N THR A 207 4.46 12.47 1.52
CA THR A 207 3.60 13.61 1.92
C THR A 207 3.40 14.53 0.72
N ARG A 208 2.36 15.35 0.73
CA ARG A 208 1.90 16.15 -0.42
C ARG A 208 2.98 17.06 -1.00
N PHE A 209 3.84 17.64 -0.17
CA PHE A 209 4.92 18.53 -0.59
C PHE A 209 6.30 17.88 -0.54
N ARG A 210 6.37 16.58 -0.19
CA ARG A 210 7.59 15.77 -0.09
C ARG A 210 8.74 16.47 0.65
N ARG A 211 8.40 17.28 1.67
CA ARG A 211 9.42 18.02 2.43
C ARG A 211 10.30 17.03 3.17
N LYS A 212 11.61 17.30 3.18
CA LYS A 212 12.62 16.50 3.91
C LYS A 212 13.01 17.24 5.18
N THR A 213 13.39 16.49 6.22
CA THR A 213 13.69 16.99 7.57
C THR A 213 14.90 17.95 7.64
N SER A 214 15.66 18.12 6.55
CA SER A 214 16.84 19.00 6.53
C SER A 214 16.45 20.47 6.39
N ARG A 215 16.69 21.25 7.45
CA ARG A 215 16.62 22.73 7.57
C ARG A 215 15.24 23.37 7.74
N GLU A 216 14.16 22.80 7.18
CA GLU A 216 12.82 23.42 7.22
C GLU A 216 11.81 22.59 8.05
N MET A 217 12.12 22.32 9.32
CA MET A 217 11.30 21.44 10.18
C MET A 217 9.84 21.91 10.28
N ALA A 218 9.59 23.22 10.35
CA ALA A 218 8.23 23.76 10.37
C ALA A 218 7.44 23.40 9.11
N LEU A 219 8.06 23.51 7.92
CA LEU A 219 7.41 23.17 6.65
C LEU A 219 7.24 21.66 6.49
N TYR A 220 8.15 20.85 7.04
CA TYR A 220 7.99 19.40 7.13
C TYR A 220 6.78 19.01 8.00
N VAL A 221 6.65 19.63 9.17
CA VAL A 221 5.52 19.39 10.08
C VAL A 221 4.21 19.83 9.42
N LEU A 222 4.18 21.01 8.79
CA LEU A 222 3.01 21.49 8.06
C LEU A 222 2.63 20.59 6.89
N ASP A 223 3.61 20.04 6.15
CA ASP A 223 3.36 19.08 5.07
C ASP A 223 2.73 17.79 5.61
N CYS A 224 3.22 17.26 6.74
CA CYS A 224 2.63 16.09 7.39
C CYS A 224 1.19 16.36 7.84
N ILE A 225 0.95 17.50 8.49
CA ILE A 225 -0.38 17.91 8.94
C ILE A 225 -1.30 18.03 7.72
N PHE A 226 -0.93 18.82 6.71
CA PHE A 226 -1.75 19.05 5.51
C PHE A 226 -2.10 17.74 4.80
N SER A 227 -1.12 16.84 4.65
CA SER A 227 -1.31 15.55 3.99
C SER A 227 -2.37 14.70 4.69
N VAL A 228 -2.33 14.64 6.03
CA VAL A 228 -3.27 13.82 6.80
C VAL A 228 -4.62 14.52 6.98
N THR A 229 -4.63 15.79 7.39
CA THR A 229 -5.86 16.49 7.78
C THR A 229 -6.66 17.00 6.60
N VAL A 230 -6.02 17.45 5.52
CA VAL A 230 -6.72 17.99 4.34
C VAL A 230 -6.95 16.87 3.34
N VAL A 231 -5.88 16.31 2.78
CA VAL A 231 -6.02 15.30 1.72
C VAL A 231 -6.66 14.02 2.26
N GLY A 232 -6.18 13.51 3.40
CA GLY A 232 -6.73 12.30 4.02
C GLY A 232 -8.22 12.44 4.34
N SER A 233 -8.65 13.56 4.91
CA SER A 233 -10.06 13.78 5.27
C SER A 233 -10.95 13.96 4.05
N LEU A 234 -10.49 14.66 3.01
CA LEU A 234 -11.22 14.77 1.75
C LEU A 234 -11.50 13.39 1.14
N VAL A 235 -10.50 12.51 1.13
CA VAL A 235 -10.67 11.12 0.68
C VAL A 235 -11.75 10.40 1.48
N VAL A 236 -11.69 10.48 2.82
CA VAL A 236 -12.68 9.86 3.72
C VAL A 236 -14.11 10.31 3.41
N PHE A 237 -14.32 11.62 3.25
CA PHE A 237 -15.65 12.17 3.02
C PHE A 237 -16.19 11.87 1.61
N VAL A 238 -15.34 11.89 0.57
CA VAL A 238 -15.74 11.49 -0.79
C VAL A 238 -16.15 10.02 -0.83
N TRP A 239 -15.41 9.14 -0.14
CA TRP A 239 -15.76 7.74 0.03
C TRP A 239 -17.12 7.58 0.72
N ARG A 240 -17.32 8.26 1.86
CA ARG A 240 -18.57 8.18 2.61
C ARG A 240 -19.78 8.61 1.78
N GLY A 241 -19.68 9.75 1.11
CA GLY A 241 -20.74 10.30 0.30
C GLY A 241 -21.10 9.40 -0.89
N SER A 242 -20.08 8.88 -1.58
CA SER A 242 -20.27 7.91 -2.68
C SER A 242 -20.95 6.62 -2.20
N TRP A 243 -20.54 6.10 -1.05
CA TRP A 243 -21.14 4.91 -0.44
C TRP A 243 -22.61 5.16 -0.03
N ALA A 244 -22.92 6.32 0.57
CA ALA A 244 -24.30 6.69 0.92
C ALA A 244 -25.20 6.74 -0.32
N LEU A 245 -24.73 7.34 -1.41
CA LEU A 245 -25.51 7.42 -2.64
C LEU A 245 -25.82 6.02 -3.19
N LEU A 246 -24.85 5.09 -3.12
CA LEU A 246 -25.10 3.69 -3.50
C LEU A 246 -26.13 3.02 -2.58
N ASP A 247 -26.07 3.25 -1.26
CA ASP A 247 -27.07 2.72 -0.33
C ASP A 247 -28.47 3.25 -0.60
N ILE A 248 -28.60 4.51 -1.02
CA ILE A 248 -29.88 5.15 -1.31
C ILE A 248 -30.45 4.70 -2.67
N PHE A 249 -29.62 4.60 -3.71
CA PHE A 249 -30.10 4.44 -5.08
C PHE A 249 -29.99 3.02 -5.64
N LEU A 250 -29.06 2.19 -5.17
CA LEU A 250 -28.83 0.87 -5.74
C LEU A 250 -29.66 -0.19 -5.00
N TYR A 251 -30.84 -0.52 -5.53
CA TYR A 251 -31.76 -1.51 -4.95
C TYR A 251 -32.02 -1.29 -3.44
N PRO A 252 -32.59 -0.14 -3.04
CA PRO A 252 -32.76 0.20 -1.62
C PRO A 252 -33.58 -0.83 -0.83
N ASP A 253 -34.55 -1.49 -1.48
CA ASP A 253 -35.44 -2.46 -0.85
C ASP A 253 -34.88 -3.90 -0.80
N ASP A 254 -33.76 -4.17 -1.49
CA ASP A 254 -33.14 -5.51 -1.58
C ASP A 254 -31.62 -5.37 -1.38
N GLN A 255 -31.20 -5.32 -0.11
CA GLN A 255 -29.79 -5.14 0.25
C GLN A 255 -28.89 -6.25 -0.30
N VAL A 256 -29.37 -7.49 -0.37
CA VAL A 256 -28.59 -8.62 -0.89
C VAL A 256 -28.30 -8.40 -2.38
N ARG A 257 -29.32 -8.05 -3.17
CA ARG A 257 -29.15 -7.69 -4.58
C ARG A 257 -28.31 -6.44 -4.76
N SER A 258 -28.46 -5.45 -3.88
CA SER A 258 -27.65 -4.24 -3.86
C SER A 258 -26.15 -4.57 -3.72
N PHE A 259 -25.78 -5.37 -2.73
CA PHE A 259 -24.39 -5.73 -2.48
C PHE A 259 -23.80 -6.61 -3.59
N TRP A 260 -24.55 -7.58 -4.10
CA TRP A 260 -24.12 -8.37 -5.26
C TRP A 260 -23.95 -7.53 -6.52
N THR A 261 -24.86 -6.59 -6.78
CA THR A 261 -24.75 -5.69 -7.94
C THR A 261 -23.53 -4.78 -7.80
N SER A 262 -23.28 -4.22 -6.61
CA SER A 262 -22.05 -3.48 -6.33
C SER A 262 -20.82 -4.37 -6.55
N LEU A 263 -20.80 -5.60 -6.03
CA LEU A 263 -19.63 -6.46 -6.16
C LEU A 263 -19.33 -6.83 -7.62
N VAL A 264 -20.33 -7.33 -8.34
CA VAL A 264 -20.18 -7.77 -9.74
C VAL A 264 -19.88 -6.57 -10.64
N GLY A 265 -20.66 -5.49 -10.54
CA GLY A 265 -20.42 -4.27 -11.30
C GLY A 265 -19.05 -3.66 -11.02
N GLY A 266 -18.64 -3.62 -9.74
CA GLY A 266 -17.33 -3.17 -9.31
C GLY A 266 -16.20 -3.95 -9.98
N TYR A 267 -16.22 -5.28 -9.90
CA TYR A 267 -15.18 -6.11 -10.54
C TYR A 267 -15.20 -6.05 -12.06
N VAL A 268 -16.38 -5.93 -12.70
CA VAL A 268 -16.45 -5.69 -14.15
C VAL A 268 -15.69 -4.41 -14.52
N VAL A 269 -15.91 -3.32 -13.80
CA VAL A 269 -15.18 -2.06 -14.05
C VAL A 269 -13.69 -2.21 -13.72
N VAL A 270 -13.30 -2.97 -12.68
CA VAL A 270 -11.89 -3.29 -12.40
C VAL A 270 -11.23 -4.02 -13.58
N LEU A 271 -11.89 -5.02 -14.16
CA LEU A 271 -11.35 -5.73 -15.33
C LEU A 271 -11.18 -4.79 -16.53
N VAL A 272 -12.16 -3.91 -16.75
CA VAL A 272 -12.11 -2.91 -17.82
C VAL A 272 -10.96 -1.92 -17.60
N THR A 273 -10.78 -1.38 -16.39
CA THR A 273 -9.68 -0.44 -16.11
C THR A 273 -8.31 -1.11 -16.24
N PHE A 274 -8.12 -2.32 -15.71
CA PHE A 274 -6.87 -3.07 -15.93
C PHE A 274 -6.58 -3.32 -17.42
N ALA A 275 -7.61 -3.63 -18.23
CA ALA A 275 -7.46 -3.78 -19.68
C ALA A 275 -7.11 -2.45 -20.37
N LEU A 276 -7.70 -1.34 -19.92
CA LEU A 276 -7.43 0.01 -20.42
C LEU A 276 -6.08 0.58 -19.96
N GLN A 277 -5.42 -0.02 -18.98
CA GLN A 277 -4.17 0.52 -18.43
C GLN A 277 -3.08 0.74 -19.50
N VAL A 278 -2.92 -0.18 -20.46
CA VAL A 278 -1.94 -0.06 -21.55
C VAL A 278 -2.25 1.12 -22.48
N PRO A 279 -3.46 1.22 -23.09
CA PRO A 279 -3.79 2.37 -23.92
C PRO A 279 -3.79 3.70 -23.14
N MET A 280 -4.21 3.70 -21.86
CA MET A 280 -4.16 4.91 -21.02
C MET A 280 -2.73 5.35 -20.76
N ARG A 281 -1.80 4.43 -20.48
CA ARG A 281 -0.37 4.74 -20.34
C ARG A 281 0.20 5.35 -21.61
N TRP A 282 -0.12 4.75 -22.76
CA TRP A 282 0.31 5.25 -24.06
C TRP A 282 -0.19 6.68 -24.34
N ALA A 283 -1.44 6.98 -23.99
CA ALA A 283 -2.05 8.30 -24.16
C ALA A 283 -1.45 9.31 -23.17
N ALA A 284 -1.36 8.95 -21.89
CA ALA A 284 -0.79 9.80 -20.84
C ALA A 284 0.69 10.15 -21.10
N ALA A 285 1.45 9.27 -21.78
CA ALA A 285 2.82 9.53 -22.19
C ALA A 285 2.96 10.59 -23.30
N ARG A 286 1.89 10.84 -24.08
CA ARG A 286 1.87 11.77 -25.22
C ARG A 286 1.21 13.12 -24.91
N LEU A 287 0.41 13.18 -23.86
CA LEU A 287 -0.24 14.41 -23.43
C LEU A 287 0.65 15.17 -22.44
N HIS A 288 0.45 16.48 -22.35
CA HIS A 288 1.13 17.35 -21.39
C HIS A 288 0.13 18.32 -20.74
N GLY A 289 0.46 18.86 -19.57
CA GLY A 289 -0.36 19.87 -18.89
C GLY A 289 -1.78 19.40 -18.55
N ALA A 290 -2.76 20.28 -18.76
CA ALA A 290 -4.15 20.06 -18.37
C ALA A 290 -4.85 18.86 -19.05
N PRO A 291 -4.70 18.62 -20.39
CA PRO A 291 -5.26 17.43 -21.02
C PRO A 291 -4.75 16.11 -20.43
N ARG A 292 -3.46 16.06 -20.07
CA ARG A 292 -2.87 14.89 -19.41
C ARG A 292 -3.50 14.68 -18.03
N LEU A 293 -3.60 15.75 -17.24
CA LEU A 293 -4.21 15.70 -15.92
C LEU A 293 -5.67 15.24 -15.99
N LEU A 294 -6.47 15.81 -16.89
CA LEU A 294 -7.87 15.44 -17.07
C LEU A 294 -8.03 13.96 -17.46
N LEU A 295 -7.20 13.45 -18.39
CA LEU A 295 -7.21 12.03 -18.76
C LEU A 295 -6.95 11.14 -17.54
N VAL A 296 -5.93 11.49 -16.76
CA VAL A 296 -5.53 10.76 -15.56
C VAL A 296 -6.63 10.81 -14.50
N ASP A 297 -7.25 11.97 -14.28
CA ASP A 297 -8.31 12.16 -13.28
C ASP A 297 -9.58 11.38 -13.64
N VAL A 298 -9.99 11.39 -14.92
CA VAL A 298 -11.14 10.60 -15.39
C VAL A 298 -10.87 9.09 -15.22
N TYR A 299 -9.65 8.65 -15.54
CA TYR A 299 -9.28 7.24 -15.36
C TYR A 299 -9.26 6.83 -13.88
N HIS A 300 -8.75 7.68 -13.00
CA HIS A 300 -8.81 7.46 -11.56
C HIS A 300 -10.23 7.54 -11.00
N LEU A 301 -11.11 8.38 -11.55
CA LEU A 301 -12.53 8.43 -11.17
C LEU A 301 -13.24 7.11 -11.49
N MET A 302 -13.05 6.58 -12.71
CA MET A 302 -13.59 5.27 -13.08
C MET A 302 -13.09 4.17 -12.13
N SER A 303 -11.79 4.22 -11.81
CA SER A 303 -11.16 3.27 -10.89
C SER A 303 -11.69 3.41 -9.46
N PHE A 304 -11.95 4.64 -9.01
CA PHE A 304 -12.56 4.91 -7.70
C PHE A 304 -13.98 4.35 -7.62
N VAL A 305 -14.84 4.61 -8.62
CA VAL A 305 -16.20 4.05 -8.68
C VAL A 305 -16.19 2.52 -8.58
N ALA A 306 -15.25 1.88 -9.28
CA ALA A 306 -15.05 0.43 -9.21
C ALA A 306 -14.65 -0.02 -7.80
N THR A 307 -13.68 0.67 -7.20
CA THR A 307 -13.15 0.35 -5.86
C THR A 307 -14.23 0.44 -4.79
N VAL A 308 -14.99 1.54 -4.76
CA VAL A 308 -16.09 1.74 -3.79
C VAL A 308 -17.11 0.62 -3.89
N ASN A 309 -17.46 0.22 -5.12
CA ASN A 309 -18.41 -0.85 -5.36
C ASN A 309 -17.87 -2.23 -4.93
N VAL A 310 -16.60 -2.54 -5.17
CA VAL A 310 -15.96 -3.77 -4.67
C VAL A 310 -15.95 -3.79 -3.14
N TRP A 311 -15.54 -2.69 -2.50
CA TRP A 311 -15.50 -2.60 -1.04
C TRP A 311 -16.89 -2.73 -0.43
N ARG A 312 -17.87 -1.99 -0.97
CA ARG A 312 -19.27 -2.07 -0.54
C ARG A 312 -19.84 -3.47 -0.70
N GLY A 313 -19.59 -4.09 -1.85
CA GLY A 313 -20.03 -5.45 -2.14
C GLY A 313 -19.46 -6.45 -1.14
N VAL A 314 -18.13 -6.51 -0.98
CA VAL A 314 -17.49 -7.47 -0.05
C VAL A 314 -17.94 -7.21 1.39
N TRP A 315 -17.96 -5.95 1.82
CA TRP A 315 -18.38 -5.57 3.16
C TRP A 315 -19.83 -6.00 3.44
N GLY A 316 -20.76 -5.61 2.57
CA GLY A 316 -22.18 -5.91 2.74
C GLY A 316 -22.49 -7.41 2.66
N LEU A 317 -21.80 -8.17 1.81
CA LEU A 317 -21.97 -9.63 1.77
C LEU A 317 -21.44 -10.33 3.03
N LEU A 318 -20.38 -9.80 3.66
CA LEU A 318 -19.95 -10.26 4.98
C LEU A 318 -21.02 -9.96 6.04
N ASP A 319 -21.66 -8.79 5.98
CA ASP A 319 -22.75 -8.43 6.89
C ASP A 319 -23.96 -9.36 6.75
N VAL A 320 -24.32 -9.72 5.52
CA VAL A 320 -25.49 -10.57 5.23
C VAL A 320 -25.22 -12.06 5.52
N TYR A 321 -24.07 -12.58 5.10
CA TYR A 321 -23.84 -14.04 5.09
C TYR A 321 -22.92 -14.54 6.20
N TYR A 322 -22.02 -13.72 6.76
CA TYR A 322 -20.98 -14.21 7.67
C TYR A 322 -21.36 -14.00 9.15
N PHE A 323 -22.09 -14.98 9.70
CA PHE A 323 -22.58 -14.99 11.09
C PHE A 323 -23.34 -13.70 11.49
N PRO A 324 -24.41 -13.32 10.76
CA PRO A 324 -25.15 -12.07 11.01
C PRO A 324 -25.71 -11.99 12.44
N ASP A 325 -26.19 -13.11 12.98
CA ASP A 325 -26.79 -13.17 14.33
C ASP A 325 -25.77 -13.14 15.47
N ARG A 326 -24.47 -13.23 15.15
CA ARG A 326 -23.37 -13.28 16.13
C ARG A 326 -22.29 -12.26 15.80
N PRO A 327 -22.60 -10.95 15.85
CA PRO A 327 -21.70 -9.90 15.35
C PRO A 327 -20.35 -9.87 16.08
N LYS A 328 -20.29 -10.19 17.38
CA LYS A 328 -19.02 -10.32 18.12
C LYS A 328 -18.11 -11.38 17.51
N PHE A 329 -18.65 -12.57 17.24
CA PHE A 329 -17.90 -13.67 16.65
C PHE A 329 -17.55 -13.39 15.18
N SER A 330 -18.52 -12.88 14.41
CA SER A 330 -18.31 -12.44 13.03
C SER A 330 -17.13 -11.49 12.92
N ASN A 331 -17.14 -10.40 13.69
CA ASN A 331 -16.10 -9.39 13.65
C ASN A 331 -14.74 -9.92 14.13
N TRP A 332 -14.65 -10.56 15.30
CA TRP A 332 -13.35 -11.04 15.79
C TRP A 332 -12.74 -12.15 14.93
N SER A 333 -13.57 -13.06 14.39
CA SER A 333 -13.05 -14.12 13.53
C SER A 333 -12.53 -13.58 12.21
N ILE A 334 -13.29 -12.72 11.50
CA ILE A 334 -12.82 -12.16 10.22
C ILE A 334 -11.64 -11.19 10.41
N HIS A 335 -11.55 -10.50 11.56
CA HIS A 335 -10.38 -9.71 11.95
C HIS A 335 -9.11 -10.56 12.03
N ILE A 336 -9.16 -11.64 12.82
CA ILE A 336 -8.01 -12.52 13.07
C ILE A 336 -7.63 -13.26 11.79
N ILE A 337 -8.61 -13.79 11.05
CA ILE A 337 -8.38 -14.53 9.80
C ILE A 337 -7.75 -13.60 8.76
N SER A 338 -8.35 -12.43 8.52
CA SER A 338 -7.86 -11.50 7.50
C SER A 338 -6.46 -10.99 7.80
N LEU A 339 -6.21 -10.56 9.05
CA LEU A 339 -4.90 -10.07 9.47
C LEU A 339 -3.84 -11.18 9.38
N THR A 340 -4.14 -12.37 9.86
CA THR A 340 -3.23 -13.52 9.81
C THR A 340 -2.88 -13.89 8.38
N LEU A 341 -3.87 -14.03 7.51
CA LEU A 341 -3.65 -14.38 6.10
C LEU A 341 -2.84 -13.29 5.38
N LEU A 342 -3.14 -12.01 5.57
CA LEU A 342 -2.36 -10.91 4.98
C LEU A 342 -0.93 -10.87 5.49
N ILE A 343 -0.69 -11.18 6.76
CA ILE A 343 0.66 -11.29 7.35
C ILE A 343 1.43 -12.49 6.75
N LEU A 344 0.77 -13.64 6.59
CA LEU A 344 1.35 -14.85 6.02
C LEU A 344 1.65 -14.69 4.53
N LEU A 345 0.77 -14.01 3.80
CA LEU A 345 0.94 -13.64 2.40
C LEU A 345 1.90 -12.46 2.22
N ASN A 346 2.42 -11.87 3.31
CA ASN A 346 3.35 -10.75 3.27
C ASN A 346 2.80 -9.54 2.49
N CYS A 347 1.53 -9.20 2.70
CA CYS A 347 0.85 -8.06 2.07
C CYS A 347 -0.06 -7.26 3.03
N SER A 348 0.10 -7.41 4.35
CA SER A 348 -0.64 -6.66 5.39
C SER A 348 -0.50 -5.14 5.28
N ASN A 349 0.58 -4.65 4.69
CA ASN A 349 0.76 -3.24 4.37
C ASN A 349 -0.29 -2.68 3.40
N SER A 350 -1.00 -3.55 2.66
CA SER A 350 -2.12 -3.15 1.77
C SER A 350 -3.37 -2.67 2.52
N ILE A 351 -3.45 -2.92 3.84
CA ILE A 351 -4.57 -2.45 4.68
C ILE A 351 -4.48 -0.94 4.91
N LEU A 352 -3.28 -0.37 4.86
CA LEU A 352 -2.99 0.99 5.29
C LEU A 352 -3.35 2.01 4.20
N VAL A 353 -3.94 3.13 4.61
CA VAL A 353 -4.08 4.33 3.76
C VAL A 353 -2.81 5.15 3.91
N ARG A 354 -1.99 5.17 2.86
CA ARG A 354 -0.61 5.68 2.93
C ARG A 354 -0.38 6.87 2.04
N GLY A 355 0.07 7.94 2.67
CA GLY A 355 0.69 9.07 2.01
C GLY A 355 -0.22 9.80 1.03
N VAL A 356 0.41 10.68 0.25
CA VAL A 356 -0.26 11.49 -0.76
C VAL A 356 0.49 11.39 -2.08
N TYR A 357 -0.21 10.87 -3.09
CA TYR A 357 0.21 10.82 -4.49
C TYR A 357 -0.29 12.06 -5.23
N ILE A 358 0.51 12.57 -6.16
CA ILE A 358 0.17 13.73 -6.97
C ILE A 358 -0.14 13.26 -8.38
N ASP A 359 -1.33 13.59 -8.87
CA ASP A 359 -1.78 13.11 -10.17
C ASP A 359 -0.97 13.68 -11.33
N ALA A 360 -0.76 12.84 -12.35
CA ALA A 360 -0.04 13.16 -13.60
C ALA A 360 1.43 13.60 -13.42
N GLU A 361 2.07 13.28 -12.30
CA GLU A 361 3.45 13.66 -12.03
C GLU A 361 4.48 12.65 -12.58
N GLU A 362 4.22 11.34 -12.48
CA GLU A 362 5.19 10.33 -12.89
C GLU A 362 5.44 10.36 -14.41
N PRO A 363 6.68 10.18 -14.89
CA PRO A 363 7.00 10.28 -16.32
C PRO A 363 6.43 9.11 -17.14
N ALA A 364 6.53 9.20 -18.47
CA ALA A 364 6.23 8.10 -19.42
C ALA A 364 4.86 7.42 -19.26
N GLY A 365 3.87 8.15 -18.75
CA GLY A 365 2.52 7.62 -18.50
C GLY A 365 2.41 6.71 -17.28
N ASP A 366 3.44 6.58 -16.45
CA ASP A 366 3.42 5.71 -15.25
C ASP A 366 2.39 6.17 -14.20
N CYS A 367 1.91 7.41 -14.30
CA CYS A 367 0.89 7.99 -13.42
C CYS A 367 -0.48 7.26 -13.46
N VAL A 368 -0.74 6.42 -14.47
CA VAL A 368 -1.96 5.59 -14.57
C VAL A 368 -1.72 4.11 -14.27
N VAL A 369 -0.50 3.74 -13.89
CA VAL A 369 -0.16 2.34 -13.58
C VAL A 369 -0.56 2.03 -12.14
N PHE A 370 -1.36 0.98 -11.98
CA PHE A 370 -1.77 0.44 -10.69
C PHE A 370 -0.63 -0.37 -10.07
N PRO A 371 -0.20 -0.05 -8.84
CA PRO A 371 0.92 -0.72 -8.19
C PRO A 371 0.50 -2.08 -7.62
N CYS A 372 0.14 -3.01 -8.50
CA CYS A 372 -0.13 -4.42 -8.20
C CYS A 372 1.01 -5.25 -8.79
N HIS A 373 2.06 -5.47 -7.99
CA HIS A 373 3.29 -6.15 -8.43
C HIS A 373 3.63 -7.38 -7.57
N TYR A 374 2.66 -7.97 -6.88
CA TYR A 374 2.91 -8.99 -5.85
C TYR A 374 3.70 -10.21 -6.36
N LEU A 375 3.18 -10.93 -7.36
CA LEU A 375 3.81 -12.09 -7.99
C LEU A 375 5.09 -11.68 -8.72
N ARG A 376 5.08 -10.55 -9.42
CA ARG A 376 6.29 -10.02 -10.09
C ARG A 376 7.43 -9.81 -9.09
N LEU A 377 7.16 -9.18 -7.95
CA LEU A 377 8.14 -8.97 -6.88
C LEU A 377 8.55 -10.28 -6.20
N PHE A 378 7.61 -11.20 -5.98
CA PHE A 378 7.89 -12.50 -5.39
C PHE A 378 8.86 -13.32 -6.25
N PHE A 379 8.55 -13.48 -7.54
CA PHE A 379 9.42 -14.21 -8.48
C PHE A 379 10.75 -13.50 -8.70
N HIS A 380 10.77 -12.16 -8.73
CA HIS A 380 12.02 -11.42 -8.80
C HIS A 380 12.91 -11.70 -7.58
N LYS A 381 12.37 -11.63 -6.36
CA LYS A 381 13.13 -11.91 -5.12
C LYS A 381 13.69 -13.33 -5.11
N GLU A 382 12.90 -14.32 -5.51
CA GLU A 382 13.34 -15.72 -5.61
C GLU A 382 14.45 -15.91 -6.65
N ARG A 383 14.34 -15.28 -7.83
CA ARG A 383 15.40 -15.31 -8.86
C ARG A 383 16.69 -14.69 -8.36
N THR A 384 16.63 -13.52 -7.71
CA THR A 384 17.81 -12.84 -7.16
C THR A 384 18.47 -13.68 -6.07
N LYS A 385 17.67 -14.31 -5.19
CA LYS A 385 18.17 -15.22 -4.14
C LYS A 385 18.89 -16.43 -4.75
N LYS A 386 18.31 -17.05 -5.78
CA LYS A 386 18.94 -18.17 -6.50
C LYS A 386 20.23 -17.75 -7.21
N ARG A 387 20.25 -16.60 -7.90
CA ARG A 387 21.46 -16.04 -8.54
C ARG A 387 22.56 -15.82 -7.49
N HIS A 388 22.25 -15.16 -6.37
CA HIS A 388 23.22 -14.91 -5.30
C HIS A 388 23.77 -16.20 -4.68
N SER A 389 22.90 -17.19 -4.41
CA SER A 389 23.33 -18.50 -3.90
C SER A 389 24.31 -19.21 -4.86
N ARG A 390 24.09 -19.09 -6.18
CA ARG A 390 24.99 -19.67 -7.19
C ARG A 390 26.35 -18.96 -7.22
N VAL A 391 26.34 -17.62 -7.15
CA VAL A 391 27.58 -16.81 -7.10
C VAL A 391 28.41 -17.16 -5.85
N LEU A 392 27.76 -17.25 -4.67
CA LEU A 392 28.44 -17.64 -3.43
C LEU A 392 29.02 -19.07 -3.51
N ALA A 393 28.26 -20.02 -4.08
CA ALA A 393 28.75 -21.38 -4.27
C ALA A 393 29.94 -21.44 -5.24
N ALA A 394 29.88 -20.69 -6.35
CA ALA A 394 30.99 -20.60 -7.31
C ALA A 394 32.24 -19.95 -6.70
N ALA A 395 32.07 -18.88 -5.91
CA ALA A 395 33.16 -18.23 -5.19
C ALA A 395 33.81 -19.17 -4.15
N ALA A 396 33.01 -19.93 -3.41
CA ALA A 396 33.50 -20.93 -2.45
C ALA A 396 34.29 -22.05 -3.15
N LEU A 397 33.80 -22.55 -4.30
CA LEU A 397 34.51 -23.53 -5.12
C LEU A 397 35.83 -22.99 -5.67
N ALA A 398 35.85 -21.74 -6.14
CA ALA A 398 37.07 -21.09 -6.62
C ALA A 398 38.10 -20.87 -5.50
N ALA A 399 37.64 -20.51 -4.30
CA ALA A 399 38.50 -20.38 -3.13
C ALA A 399 39.10 -21.74 -2.72
N ALA A 400 38.28 -22.80 -2.68
CA ALA A 400 38.74 -24.15 -2.37
C ALA A 400 39.82 -24.65 -3.35
N ARG A 401 39.63 -24.43 -4.66
CA ARG A 401 40.65 -24.76 -5.68
C ARG A 401 41.96 -24.01 -5.47
N LYS A 402 41.91 -22.72 -5.13
CA LYS A 402 43.13 -21.94 -4.83
C LYS A 402 43.86 -22.46 -3.60
N THR A 403 43.13 -22.89 -2.57
CA THR A 403 43.73 -23.50 -1.38
C THR A 403 44.39 -24.85 -1.70
N GLU A 404 43.74 -25.66 -2.55
CA GLU A 404 44.27 -26.95 -3.00
C GLU A 404 45.53 -26.79 -3.88
N GLU A 405 45.50 -25.86 -4.85
CA GLU A 405 46.66 -25.52 -5.68
C GLU A 405 47.83 -24.98 -4.82
N ALA A 406 47.56 -24.11 -3.84
CA ALA A 406 48.57 -23.60 -2.91
C ALA A 406 49.17 -24.70 -2.02
N SER A 407 48.36 -25.69 -1.62
CA SER A 407 48.84 -26.86 -0.86
C SER A 407 49.72 -27.78 -1.71
N MET A 408 49.39 -27.96 -3.00
CA MET A 408 50.20 -28.79 -3.91
C MET A 408 51.55 -28.15 -4.22
N LEU A 409 51.60 -26.82 -4.38
CA LEU A 409 52.83 -26.05 -4.55
C LEU A 409 53.75 -26.01 -3.31
N GLN A 410 53.25 -26.40 -2.13
CA GLN A 410 54.03 -26.47 -0.89
C GLN A 410 54.56 -27.87 -0.56
N THR A 411 54.30 -28.88 -1.40
CA THR A 411 54.96 -30.18 -1.24
C THR A 411 56.45 -30.04 -1.58
N PRO A 412 57.38 -30.32 -0.65
CA PRO A 412 58.81 -30.25 -0.95
C PRO A 412 59.14 -31.31 -1.99
N GLU A 413 59.89 -30.95 -3.03
CA GLU A 413 60.61 -31.91 -3.85
C GLU A 413 61.39 -32.84 -2.91
N GLU A 414 60.91 -34.08 -2.80
CA GLU A 414 61.58 -35.13 -2.05
C GLU A 414 62.88 -35.43 -2.82
N LYS A 415 64.00 -34.98 -2.25
CA LYS A 415 65.34 -35.35 -2.70
C LYS A 415 65.48 -36.87 -2.65
N VAL A 416 65.58 -37.53 -3.79
CA VAL A 416 66.43 -38.72 -4.02
C VAL A 416 67.03 -38.65 -5.40
#